data_AF-A0A381S7V8-F1
#
_entry.id   AF-A0A381S7V8-F1
#
_cell.length_a   1.000
_cell.length_b   1.000
_cell.length_c   1.000
_cell.angle_alpha   90.00
_cell.angle_beta   90.00
_cell.angle_gamma   90.00
#
_symmetry.space_group_name_H-M   'P 1'
#
loop_
_entity.id
_entity.type
_entity.pdbx_description
1 polymer ?
#
loop_
_entity_poly.entity_id
_entity_poly.type
_entity_poly.pdbx_seq_one_letter_code
_entity_poly.pdbx_strand_id
1 'polypeptide(L)'
;MGRQVTITGIAQRIPTAASLRYFLSRSRGSQLGAWTSDQSSVISSRTVLETTLARMKQKFSTGEIPLPDFWGGFRVTPETIEFWQSQPDRLHDRFVYVLDDANSWSIERLAP
;
A
#
# COMPACT_ATOMS: atom_id res chain seq x y z
N MET A 1 0.38 -24.61 -8.17
CA MET A 1 0.08 -23.25 -8.64
C MET A 1 0.96 -22.27 -7.87
N GLY A 2 1.84 -21.56 -8.55
CA GLY A 2 2.63 -20.48 -7.96
C GLY A 2 2.82 -19.39 -9.00
N ARG A 3 2.32 -18.20 -8.72
CA ARG A 3 2.58 -16.99 -9.49
C ARG A 3 3.09 -15.94 -8.52
N GLN A 4 4.12 -15.22 -8.91
CA GLN A 4 4.62 -14.08 -8.17
C GLN A 4 4.87 -12.94 -9.16
N VAL A 5 4.55 -11.73 -8.73
CA VAL A 5 4.90 -10.49 -9.44
C VAL A 5 5.72 -9.64 -8.48
N THR A 6 6.92 -9.27 -8.89
CA THR A 6 7.81 -8.39 -8.13
C THR A 6 7.96 -7.08 -8.89
N ILE A 7 7.65 -5.96 -8.23
CA ILE A 7 7.77 -4.62 -8.81
C ILE A 7 8.80 -3.86 -8.00
N THR A 8 9.81 -3.30 -8.65
CA THR A 8 10.75 -2.37 -8.03
C THR A 8 10.71 -1.03 -8.75
N GLY A 9 11.04 0.03 -8.02
CA GLY A 9 11.11 1.37 -8.56
C GLY A 9 10.99 2.43 -7.48
N ILE A 10 10.78 3.66 -7.89
CA ILE A 10 10.81 4.82 -7.00
C ILE A 10 9.44 5.04 -6.37
N ALA A 11 9.39 5.02 -5.03
CA ALA A 11 8.21 5.37 -4.27
C ALA A 11 8.11 6.89 -4.08
N GLN A 12 6.99 7.48 -4.47
CA GLN A 12 6.71 8.91 -4.32
C GLN A 12 5.38 9.11 -3.61
N ARG A 13 5.30 10.14 -2.75
CA ARG A 13 4.03 10.51 -2.11
C ARG A 13 3.03 10.95 -3.18
N ILE A 14 1.79 10.49 -3.08
CA ILE A 14 0.72 10.97 -3.95
C ILE A 14 0.19 12.32 -3.45
N PRO A 15 -0.44 13.13 -4.32
CA PRO A 15 -1.06 14.38 -3.90
C PRO A 15 -2.14 14.16 -2.83
N THR A 16 -2.24 15.07 -1.86
CA THR A 16 -3.23 15.01 -0.77
C THR A 16 -4.66 14.84 -1.28
N ALA A 17 -5.01 15.49 -2.40
CA ALA A 17 -6.33 15.34 -3.02
C ALA A 17 -6.63 13.90 -3.47
N ALA A 18 -5.61 13.15 -3.93
CA ALA A 18 -5.77 11.74 -4.28
C ALA A 18 -5.93 10.87 -3.03
N SER A 19 -5.16 11.14 -1.98
CA SER A 19 -5.33 10.47 -0.68
C SER A 19 -6.69 10.73 -0.07
N LEU A 20 -7.20 11.97 -0.13
CA LEU A 20 -8.52 12.34 0.38
C LEU A 20 -9.62 11.57 -0.36
N ARG A 21 -9.60 11.55 -1.69
CA ARG A 21 -10.59 10.80 -2.50
C ARG A 21 -10.64 9.32 -2.11
N TYR A 22 -9.48 8.68 -1.98
CA TYR A 22 -9.42 7.28 -1.56
C TYR A 22 -9.84 7.09 -0.09
N PHE A 23 -9.46 8.01 0.81
CA PHE A 23 -9.84 7.96 2.21
C PHE A 23 -11.36 7.99 2.40
N LEU A 24 -12.04 8.91 1.70
CA LEU A 24 -13.50 9.06 1.77
C LEU A 24 -14.26 7.85 1.21
N SER A 25 -13.68 7.08 0.29
CA SER A 25 -14.30 5.86 -0.23
C SER A 25 -14.19 4.66 0.72
N ARG A 26 -13.39 4.75 1.80
CA ARG A 26 -13.24 3.66 2.77
C ARG A 26 -14.42 3.61 3.73
N SER A 27 -14.67 2.45 4.34
CA SER A 27 -15.70 2.33 5.39
C SER A 27 -15.42 3.28 6.56
N ARG A 28 -16.48 3.76 7.22
CA ARG A 28 -16.35 4.67 8.39
C ARG A 28 -15.45 4.08 9.48
N GLY A 29 -15.54 2.76 9.73
CA GLY A 29 -14.66 2.08 10.68
C GLY A 29 -13.17 2.13 10.29
N SER A 30 -12.87 2.00 8.99
CA SER A 30 -11.50 2.15 8.47
C SER A 30 -10.98 3.59 8.60
N GLN A 31 -11.84 4.59 8.35
CA GLN A 31 -11.49 6.00 8.52
C GLN A 31 -11.19 6.32 10.00
N LEU A 32 -12.03 5.83 10.93
CA LEU A 32 -11.80 5.95 12.38
C LEU A 32 -10.52 5.22 12.82
N GLY A 33 -10.25 4.05 12.25
CA GLY A 33 -9.04 3.29 12.52
C GLY A 33 -7.76 4.08 12.19
N ALA A 34 -7.78 4.84 11.08
CA ALA A 34 -6.67 5.72 10.72
C ALA A 34 -6.41 6.81 11.77
N TRP A 35 -7.44 7.35 12.43
CA TRP A 35 -7.30 8.30 13.54
C TRP A 35 -6.95 7.65 14.88
N THR A 36 -7.06 6.33 14.99
CA THR A 36 -6.89 5.60 16.26
C THR A 36 -5.46 5.15 16.49
N SER A 37 -4.76 4.78 15.43
CA SER A 37 -3.46 4.11 15.51
C SER A 37 -2.36 5.00 14.96
N ASP A 38 -1.43 5.40 15.83
CA ASP A 38 -0.12 5.89 15.39
C ASP A 38 0.72 4.69 14.98
N GLN A 39 0.63 4.35 13.69
CA GLN A 39 1.11 3.08 13.15
C GLN A 39 2.61 2.87 13.47
N SER A 40 2.94 1.67 13.95
CA SER A 40 4.30 1.24 14.32
C SER A 40 4.86 1.85 15.62
N SER A 41 4.10 2.69 16.33
CA SER A 41 4.46 3.14 17.67
C SER A 41 4.29 2.03 18.73
N VAL A 42 5.10 2.06 19.78
CA VAL A 42 4.97 1.15 20.93
C VAL A 42 3.81 1.62 21.81
N ILE A 43 2.92 0.69 22.17
CA ILE A 43 1.80 0.93 23.08
C ILE A 43 1.84 -0.05 24.26
N SER A 44 1.30 0.37 25.40
CA SER A 44 1.31 -0.44 26.63
C SER A 44 0.34 -1.62 26.59
N SER A 45 -0.78 -1.49 25.89
CA SER A 45 -1.77 -2.55 25.76
C SER A 45 -2.77 -2.28 24.64
N ARG A 46 -3.54 -3.32 24.28
CA ARG A 46 -4.66 -3.22 23.34
C ARG A 46 -5.74 -2.24 23.79
N THR A 47 -5.97 -2.10 25.09
CA THR A 47 -6.99 -1.20 25.67
C THR A 47 -6.77 0.26 25.28
N VAL A 48 -5.51 0.67 25.02
CA VAL A 48 -5.20 2.01 24.50
C VAL A 48 -5.85 2.26 23.14
N LEU A 49 -5.82 1.26 22.24
CA LEU A 49 -6.44 1.34 20.92
C LEU A 49 -7.97 1.39 21.04
N GLU A 50 -8.55 0.55 21.88
CA GLU A 50 -10.01 0.47 22.07
C GLU A 50 -10.57 1.77 22.67
N THR A 51 -9.88 2.32 23.67
CA THR A 51 -10.22 3.61 24.29
C THR A 51 -10.10 4.75 23.30
N THR A 52 -9.03 4.78 22.51
CA THR A 52 -8.83 5.81 21.49
C THR A 52 -9.88 5.71 20.38
N LEU A 53 -10.24 4.50 19.96
CA LEU A 53 -11.30 4.28 18.97
C LEU A 53 -12.65 4.77 19.47
N ALA A 54 -13.00 4.46 20.73
CA ALA A 54 -14.24 4.96 21.34
C ALA A 54 -14.27 6.50 21.39
N ARG A 55 -13.15 7.12 21.77
CA ARG A 55 -12.99 8.59 21.72
C ARG A 55 -13.16 9.15 20.31
N MET A 56 -12.57 8.53 19.29
CA MET A 56 -12.71 8.98 17.90
C MET A 56 -14.13 8.78 17.37
N LYS A 57 -14.82 7.69 17.74
CA LYS A 57 -16.25 7.50 17.42
C LYS A 57 -17.13 8.60 17.99
N GLN A 58 -16.85 9.03 19.22
CA GLN A 58 -17.60 10.14 19.84
C GLN A 58 -17.26 11.48 19.18
N LYS A 59 -15.96 11.76 18.99
CA LYS A 59 -15.46 12.99 18.37
C LYS A 59 -16.03 13.18 16.96
N PHE A 60 -16.04 12.11 16.17
CA PHE A 60 -16.59 12.09 14.82
C PHE A 60 -17.93 11.35 14.79
N SER A 61 -18.81 11.64 15.74
CA SER A 61 -20.15 11.04 15.81
C SER A 61 -21.08 11.56 14.71
N THR A 62 -20.88 12.81 14.30
CA THR A 62 -21.64 13.49 13.25
C THR A 62 -20.72 13.93 12.12
N GLY A 63 -21.26 14.01 10.91
CA GLY A 63 -20.54 14.45 9.73
C GLY A 63 -19.47 13.48 9.22
N GLU A 64 -18.62 14.03 8.35
CA GLU A 64 -17.51 13.32 7.71
C GLU A 64 -16.27 13.31 8.59
N ILE A 65 -15.49 12.24 8.50
CA ILE A 65 -14.20 12.13 9.19
C ILE A 65 -13.16 12.81 8.29
N PRO A 66 -12.43 13.82 8.77
CA PRO A 66 -11.40 14.46 7.96
C PRO A 66 -10.23 13.50 7.70
N LEU A 67 -9.51 13.73 6.62
CA LEU A 67 -8.24 13.05 6.35
C LEU A 67 -7.21 13.45 7.44
N PRO A 68 -6.57 12.52 8.16
CA PRO A 68 -5.46 12.85 9.05
C PRO A 68 -4.22 13.28 8.26
N ASP A 69 -3.48 14.29 8.74
CA ASP A 69 -2.29 14.84 8.08
C ASP A 69 -1.14 13.82 7.94
N PHE A 70 -1.08 12.84 8.85
CA PHE A 70 -0.10 11.75 8.84
C PHE A 70 -0.53 10.57 7.96
N TRP A 71 -1.72 10.61 7.37
CA TRP A 71 -2.24 9.54 6.51
C TRP A 71 -2.16 9.92 5.04
N GLY A 72 -1.71 8.99 4.20
CA GLY A 72 -1.62 9.23 2.77
C GLY A 72 -1.26 7.98 1.99
N GLY A 73 -0.99 8.16 0.70
CA GLY A 73 -0.57 7.08 -0.18
C GLY A 73 0.79 7.35 -0.81
N PHE A 74 1.42 6.28 -1.28
CA PHE A 74 2.58 6.34 -2.15
C PHE A 74 2.23 5.67 -3.49
N ARG A 75 2.86 6.14 -4.56
CA ARG A 75 2.88 5.48 -5.86
C ARG A 75 4.31 5.01 -6.10
N VAL A 76 4.46 3.74 -6.43
CA VAL A 76 5.72 3.22 -6.96
C VAL A 76 5.67 3.39 -8.47
N THR A 77 6.59 4.15 -9.02
CA THR A 77 6.83 4.22 -10.47
C THR A 77 7.75 3.05 -10.83
N PRO A 78 7.28 2.03 -11.55
CA PRO A 78 8.08 0.83 -11.82
C PRO A 78 9.31 1.15 -12.67
N GLU A 79 10.47 0.65 -12.24
CA GLU A 79 11.71 0.57 -13.01
C GLU A 79 11.92 -0.87 -13.49
N THR A 80 11.51 -1.85 -12.67
CA THR A 80 11.46 -3.26 -13.09
C THR A 80 10.17 -3.94 -12.67
N ILE A 81 9.75 -4.91 -13.48
CA ILE A 81 8.62 -5.79 -13.19
C ILE A 81 9.04 -7.22 -13.54
N GLU A 82 9.14 -8.08 -12.54
CA GLU A 82 9.39 -9.51 -12.73
C GLU A 82 8.10 -10.32 -12.61
N PHE A 83 7.86 -11.19 -13.59
CA PHE A 83 6.84 -12.22 -13.56
C PHE A 83 7.50 -13.57 -13.35
N TRP A 84 7.15 -14.23 -12.26
CA TRP A 84 7.58 -15.59 -11.94
C TRP A 84 6.38 -16.53 -11.99
N GLN A 85 6.54 -17.68 -12.64
CA GLN A 85 5.53 -18.72 -12.77
C GLN A 85 6.14 -20.10 -12.47
N SER A 86 5.56 -20.78 -11.49
CA SER A 86 5.98 -22.13 -11.09
C SER A 86 5.82 -23.13 -12.23
N GLN A 87 6.81 -23.98 -12.41
CA GLN A 87 6.77 -25.16 -13.28
C GLN A 87 6.98 -26.46 -12.47
N PRO A 88 6.34 -27.59 -12.84
CA PRO A 88 6.39 -28.83 -12.06
C PRO A 88 7.78 -29.43 -11.87
N ASP A 89 8.65 -29.27 -12.86
CA ASP A 89 10.03 -29.77 -12.89
C ASP A 89 11.05 -28.84 -12.22
N ARG A 90 10.55 -27.77 -11.56
CA ARG A 90 11.33 -26.69 -10.92
C ARG A 90 12.05 -25.76 -11.91
N LEU A 91 11.84 -25.91 -13.21
CA LEU A 91 12.34 -24.97 -14.22
C LEU A 91 11.37 -23.80 -14.40
N HIS A 92 11.23 -23.00 -13.34
CA HIS A 92 10.30 -21.87 -13.28
C HIS A 92 10.53 -20.86 -14.41
N ASP A 93 9.43 -20.33 -14.94
CA ASP A 93 9.50 -19.22 -15.89
C ASP A 93 9.70 -17.92 -15.13
N ARG A 94 10.75 -17.18 -15.49
CA ARG A 94 11.03 -15.85 -14.97
C ARG A 94 11.27 -14.90 -16.13
N PHE A 95 10.43 -13.88 -16.21
CA PHE A 95 10.57 -12.79 -17.17
C PHE A 95 10.68 -11.48 -16.42
N VAL A 96 11.79 -10.79 -16.57
CA VAL A 96 11.99 -9.45 -16.02
C VAL A 96 11.84 -8.42 -17.12
N TYR A 97 11.00 -7.44 -16.87
CA TYR A 97 10.88 -6.23 -17.66
C TYR A 97 11.72 -5.14 -17.00
N VAL A 98 12.56 -4.47 -17.77
CA VAL A 98 13.42 -3.37 -17.30
C VAL A 98 13.12 -2.13 -18.13
N LEU A 99 12.84 -1.01 -17.47
CA LEU A 99 12.63 0.28 -18.10
C LEU A 99 14.00 0.94 -18.33
N ASP A 100 14.29 1.31 -19.58
CA ASP A 100 15.51 2.06 -19.91
C ASP A 100 15.32 3.59 -19.81
N ASP A 101 16.44 4.32 -19.96
CA ASP A 101 16.46 5.78 -19.91
C ASP A 101 15.64 6.44 -21.05
N ALA A 102 15.34 5.70 -22.12
CA ALA A 102 14.48 6.13 -23.22
C ALA A 102 12.99 5.82 -22.97
N ASN A 103 12.62 5.43 -21.75
CA ASN A 103 11.28 4.99 -21.35
C ASN A 103 10.76 3.81 -22.18
N SER A 104 11.65 2.94 -22.65
CA SER A 104 11.31 1.71 -23.36
C SER A 104 11.52 0.51 -22.45
N TRP A 105 10.59 -0.46 -22.52
CA TRP A 105 10.69 -1.70 -21.76
C TRP A 105 11.42 -2.75 -22.58
N SER A 106 12.52 -3.27 -22.05
CA SER A 106 13.13 -4.51 -22.53
C SER A 106 12.62 -5.70 -21.70
N ILE A 107 12.71 -6.91 -22.26
CA ILE A 107 12.35 -8.14 -21.56
C ILE A 107 13.51 -9.12 -21.62
N GLU A 108 13.84 -9.71 -20.48
CA GLU A 108 14.85 -10.75 -20.35
C GLU A 108 14.28 -11.96 -19.63
N ARG A 109 14.75 -13.15 -20.00
CA ARG A 109 14.44 -14.39 -19.29
C ARG A 109 15.53 -14.65 -18.26
N LEU A 110 15.12 -14.87 -17.01
CA LEU A 110 16.04 -15.26 -15.93
C LEU A 110 15.98 -16.77 -15.69
N ALA A 111 17.08 -17.33 -15.21
CA ALA A 111 17.10 -18.69 -14.69
C ALA A 111 16.22 -18.77 -13.41
N PRO A 112 15.52 -19.90 -13.19
CA PRO A 112 14.60 -20.10 -12.08
C PRO A 112 15.24 -19.99 -10.69
#